data_AF-A0A927LHA5-F1
#
_entry.id   AF-A0A927LHA5-F1
#
_cell.length_a   1.000
_cell.length_b   1.000
_cell.length_c   1.000
_cell.angle_alpha   90.00
_cell.angle_beta   90.00
_cell.angle_gamma   90.00
#
_symmetry.space_group_name_H-M   'P 1'
#
loop_
_entity.id
_entity.type
_entity.pdbx_description
1 polymer ?
#
loop_
_entity_poly.entity_id
_entity_poly.type
_entity_poly.pdbx_seq_one_letter_code
_entity_poly.pdbx_strand_id
1 'polypeptide(L)'
;MEKKSTNTNSVKHVLFGSLIGTTIEFFDFYIYANAAVLVFPQLFFPSADSTNSVLLSLATFSIAFLSRPLGSAVFGIMVIK
;
A
#
# COMPACT_ATOMS: atom_id res chain seq x y z
N MET A 1 -11.52 1.37 45.70
CA MET A 1 -11.16 0.57 44.52
C MET A 1 -11.68 1.30 43.30
N GLU A 2 -10.82 1.98 42.55
CA GLU A 2 -11.21 2.80 41.39
C GLU A 2 -11.37 1.92 40.15
N LYS A 3 -12.57 1.87 39.58
CA LYS A 3 -12.84 1.15 38.33
C LYS A 3 -12.27 1.98 37.17
N LYS A 4 -11.10 1.58 36.65
CA LYS A 4 -10.56 2.12 35.41
C LYS A 4 -11.51 1.75 34.26
N SER A 5 -12.31 2.71 33.80
CA SER A 5 -13.19 2.52 32.64
C SER A 5 -12.34 2.31 31.40
N THR A 6 -12.18 1.06 30.97
CA THR A 6 -11.55 0.74 29.69
C THR A 6 -12.52 1.18 28.59
N ASN A 7 -12.28 2.36 28.02
CA ASN A 7 -12.94 2.80 26.78
C ASN A 7 -12.55 1.81 25.66
N THR A 8 -13.33 0.76 25.49
CA THR A 8 -13.21 -0.16 24.37
C THR A 8 -13.68 0.56 23.12
N ASN A 9 -12.80 0.71 22.12
CA ASN A 9 -13.18 1.25 20.82
C ASN A 9 -14.37 0.47 20.26
N SER A 10 -15.41 1.19 19.79
CA SER A 10 -16.57 0.56 19.18
C SER A 10 -16.14 -0.23 17.94
N VAL A 11 -16.57 -1.50 17.85
CA VAL A 11 -16.25 -2.39 16.71
C VAL A 11 -16.61 -1.72 15.37
N LYS A 12 -17.74 -1.00 15.32
CA LYS A 12 -18.16 -0.25 14.13
C LYS A 12 -17.16 0.83 13.73
N HIS A 13 -16.57 1.52 14.71
CA HIS A 13 -15.58 2.57 14.47
C HIS A 13 -14.28 1.97 13.93
N VAL A 14 -13.82 0.85 14.50
CA VAL A 14 -12.63 0.13 14.03
C VAL A 14 -12.84 -0.38 12.60
N LEU A 15 -13.97 -1.02 12.32
CA LEU A 15 -14.28 -1.52 10.98
C LEU A 15 -14.34 -0.39 9.95
N PHE A 16 -14.98 0.72 10.27
CA PHE A 16 -15.09 1.86 9.37
C PHE A 16 -13.72 2.50 9.08
N GLY A 17 -12.89 2.65 10.12
CA GLY A 17 -11.50 3.09 9.96
C GLY A 17 -10.69 2.17 9.06
N SER A 18 -10.78 0.85 9.26
CA SER A 18 -10.09 -0.14 8.42
C SER A 18 -10.57 -0.13 6.97
N LEU A 19 -11.87 0.06 6.73
CA LEU A 19 -12.43 0.15 5.39
C LEU A 19 -11.91 1.39 4.65
N ILE A 20 -11.94 2.56 5.30
CA ILE A 20 -11.40 3.80 4.73
C ILE A 20 -9.92 3.65 4.42
N GLY A 21 -9.14 3.12 5.37
CA GLY A 21 -7.70 2.88 5.16
C GLY A 21 -7.45 1.99 3.96
N THR A 22 -8.18 0.87 3.87
CA THR A 22 -8.09 -0.06 2.73
C THR A 22 -8.45 0.64 1.42
N THR A 23 -9.50 1.46 1.39
CA THR A 23 -9.89 2.21 0.19
C THR A 23 -8.81 3.20 -0.24
N ILE A 24 -8.22 3.96 0.68
CA ILE A 24 -7.18 4.94 0.38
C ILE A 24 -5.93 4.23 -0.18
N GLU A 25 -5.54 3.10 0.40
CA GLU A 25 -4.46 2.28 -0.16
C GLU A 25 -4.78 1.91 -1.62
N PHE A 26 -5.93 1.30 -1.89
CA PHE A 26 -6.29 0.94 -3.28
C PHE A 26 -6.34 2.14 -4.23
N PHE A 27 -6.79 3.30 -3.75
CA PHE A 27 -6.85 4.52 -4.53
C PHE A 27 -5.45 4.99 -4.97
N ASP A 28 -4.50 5.06 -4.03
CA ASP A 28 -3.12 5.44 -4.35
C ASP A 28 -2.47 4.47 -5.33
N PHE A 29 -2.62 3.15 -5.09
CA PHE A 29 -2.12 2.12 -6.00
C PHE A 29 -2.68 2.23 -7.42
N TYR A 30 -3.95 2.62 -7.58
CA TYR A 30 -4.56 2.81 -8.89
C TYR A 30 -3.95 4.00 -9.64
N ILE A 31 -3.75 5.13 -8.96
CA ILE A 31 -3.08 6.30 -9.55
C ILE A 31 -1.64 5.93 -9.93
N TYR A 32 -0.94 5.24 -9.04
CA TYR A 32 0.44 4.81 -9.27
C TYR A 32 0.57 3.84 -10.45
N ALA A 33 -0.39 2.92 -10.62
CA ALA A 33 -0.44 2.02 -11.77
C ALA A 33 -0.60 2.79 -13.09
N ASN A 34 -1.50 3.77 -13.14
CA ASN A 34 -1.67 4.63 -14.31
C ASN A 34 -0.38 5.42 -14.62
N ALA A 35 0.25 5.99 -13.60
CA ALA A 35 1.52 6.70 -13.75
C ALA A 35 2.65 5.77 -14.22
N ALA A 36 2.67 4.51 -13.76
CA ALA A 36 3.64 3.49 -14.16
C ALA A 36 3.58 3.14 -15.65
N VAL A 37 2.42 3.29 -16.28
CA VAL A 37 2.26 3.05 -17.71
C VAL A 37 2.45 4.33 -18.52
N LEU A 38 1.92 5.46 -18.04
CA LEU A 38 1.80 6.68 -18.83
C LEU A 38 2.96 7.67 -18.66
N VAL A 39 3.63 7.69 -17.50
CA VAL A 39 4.57 8.76 -17.13
C VAL A 39 5.96 8.22 -16.79
N PHE A 40 6.02 7.23 -15.90
CA PHE A 40 7.27 6.70 -15.36
C PHE A 40 8.23 6.06 -16.38
N PRO A 41 7.78 5.41 -17.47
CA PRO A 41 8.70 4.86 -18.47
C PRO A 41 9.63 5.94 -19.04
N GLN A 42 9.07 7.11 -19.34
CA GLN A 42 9.83 8.24 -19.90
C GLN A 42 10.62 9.00 -18.84
N LEU A 43 10.09 9.07 -17.61
CA LEU A 43 10.71 9.85 -16.54
C LEU A 43 11.91 9.14 -15.88
N PHE A 44 11.81 7.83 -15.65
CA PHE A 44 12.80 7.06 -14.91
C PHE A 44 13.66 6.13 -15.78
N PHE A 45 13.18 5.77 -16.97
CA PHE A 45 13.90 4.88 -17.89
C PHE A 45 14.09 5.47 -19.30
N PRO A 46 14.54 6.75 -19.43
CA PRO A 46 14.61 7.43 -20.73
C PRO A 46 15.63 6.85 -21.71
N SER A 47 16.64 6.11 -21.21
CA SER A 47 17.68 5.49 -22.02
C SER A 47 17.33 4.08 -22.51
N ALA A 48 16.22 3.50 -22.04
CA ALA A 48 15.73 2.21 -22.51
C ALA A 48 14.87 2.38 -23.77
N ASP A 49 14.74 1.32 -24.56
CA ASP A 49 13.77 1.31 -25.67
C ASP A 49 12.32 1.42 -25.16
N SER A 50 11.40 1.71 -26.07
CA SER A 50 9.99 1.98 -25.75
C SER A 50 9.30 0.85 -25.00
N THR A 51 9.67 -0.40 -25.27
CA THR A 51 9.03 -1.57 -24.65
C THR A 51 9.66 -1.85 -23.29
N ASN A 52 10.98 -1.85 -23.21
CA ASN A 52 11.72 -2.11 -21.98
C ASN A 52 11.49 -1.03 -20.92
N SER A 53 11.38 0.24 -21.30
CA SER A 53 11.06 1.33 -20.36
C SER A 53 9.72 1.09 -19.63
N VAL A 54 8.69 0.63 -20.35
CA VAL A 54 7.40 0.28 -19.77
C VAL A 54 7.52 -0.95 -18.87
N LEU A 55 8.23 -1.99 -19.32
CA LEU A 55 8.43 -3.21 -18.54
C LEU A 55 9.18 -2.95 -17.23
N LEU A 56 10.25 -2.13 -17.25
CA LEU A 56 11.01 -1.75 -16.07
C LEU A 56 10.19 -0.91 -15.09
N SER A 57 9.37 0.00 -15.62
CA SER A 57 8.43 0.79 -14.82
C SER A 57 7.39 -0.10 -14.12
N LEU A 58 6.79 -1.05 -14.84
CA LEU A 58 5.85 -2.03 -14.28
C LEU A 58 6.51 -3.00 -13.29
N ALA A 59 7.75 -3.40 -13.54
CA ALA A 59 8.54 -4.21 -12.60
C ALA A 59 8.76 -3.45 -11.28
N THR A 60 9.08 -2.16 -11.35
CA THR A 60 9.21 -1.30 -10.16
C THR A 60 7.89 -1.18 -9.42
N PHE A 61 6.78 -0.96 -10.13
CA PHE A 61 5.44 -0.93 -9.55
C PHE A 61 5.08 -2.25 -8.84
N SER A 62 5.50 -3.38 -9.37
CA SER A 62 5.25 -4.71 -8.81
C SER A 62 5.86 -4.90 -7.41
N ILE A 63 6.94 -4.18 -7.07
CA ILE A 63 7.56 -4.21 -5.74
C ILE A 63 6.56 -3.76 -4.66
N ALA A 64 5.65 -2.84 -4.97
CA ALA A 64 4.64 -2.38 -4.04
C ALA A 64 3.60 -3.47 -3.66
N PHE A 65 3.46 -4.53 -4.47
CA PHE A 65 2.65 -5.70 -4.09
C PHE A 65 3.37 -6.61 -3.11
N LEU A 66 4.71 -6.64 -3.14
CA LEU A 66 5.53 -7.40 -2.20
C LEU A 66 5.67 -6.65 -0.87
N SER A 67 5.67 -5.32 -0.88
CA SER A 67 5.78 -4.53 0.35
C SER A 67 4.60 -4.77 1.31
N ARG A 68 3.39 -5.04 0.79
CA ARG A 68 2.20 -5.34 1.61
C ARG A 68 2.36 -6.58 2.50
N PRO A 69 2.62 -7.80 1.98
CA PRO A 69 2.83 -8.99 2.79
C PRO A 69 4.10 -8.89 3.66
N LEU A 70 5.14 -8.20 3.18
CA LEU A 70 6.35 -7.98 3.98
C LEU A 70 6.07 -7.06 5.18
N GLY A 71 5.34 -5.97 4.97
CA GLY A 71 4.90 -5.06 6.01
C GLY A 71 4.02 -5.76 7.04
N SER A 72 3.04 -6.56 6.59
CA SER A 72 2.19 -7.33 7.49
C SER A 72 2.96 -8.42 8.24
N ALA A 73 3.98 -9.04 7.64
CA ALA A 73 4.84 -9.97 8.37
C ALA A 73 5.63 -9.26 9.47
N VAL A 74 6.28 -8.13 9.17
CA VAL A 74 7.10 -7.38 10.15
C VAL A 74 6.23 -6.80 11.27
N PHE A 75 5.17 -6.07 10.93
CA PHE A 75 4.33 -5.37 11.91
C PHE A 75 3.27 -6.28 12.53
N GLY A 76 2.76 -7.28 11.81
CA GLY A 76 1.79 -8.24 12.34
C GLY A 76 2.43 -9.18 13.37
N ILE A 77 3.66 -9.67 13.14
CA ILE A 77 4.38 -10.46 14.14
C ILE A 77 4.68 -9.63 15.39
N MET A 78 5.00 -8.33 15.23
CA MET A 78 5.25 -7.43 16.36
C MET A 78 4.00 -7.17 17.20
N VAL A 79 2.80 -7.22 16.62
CA VAL A 79 1.53 -7.05 17.33
C VAL A 79 1.01 -8.34 17.98
N ILE A 80 1.43 -9.51 17.48
CA ILE A 80 0.98 -10.84 17.95
C ILE A 80 1.88 -11.42 19.06
N LYS A 81 3.04 -10.82 19.32
CA LYS A 81 3.88 -11.11 20.51
C LYS A 81 3.51 -10.22 21.69
#